data_AF-A0A7K2Q9Z7-F1
#
_entry.id   AF-A0A7K2Q9Z7-F1
#
_cell.length_a   1.000
_cell.length_b   1.000
_cell.length_c   1.000
_cell.angle_alpha   90.00
_cell.angle_beta   90.00
_cell.angle_gamma   90.00
#
_symmetry.space_group_name_H-M   'P 1'
#
loop_
_entity.id
_entity.type
_entity.pdbx_description
1 polymer ?
#
loop_
_entity_poly.entity_id
_entity_poly.type
_entity_poly.pdbx_seq_one_letter_code
_entity_poly.pdbx_strand_id
1 'polypeptide(L)'
;VRHTEPGLAGLVGEAEASAHAAALLGPLSPTLRETLRAWLAHHGSWDRSAAALGVHRNTVRQRIARAAALLDRDLDDPDVRMELWFALTRTPQA
;
A
#
# COMPACT_ATOMS: atom_id res chain seq x y z
N VAL A 1 2.25 -1.04 34.55
CA VAL A 1 2.76 -1.03 33.16
C VAL A 1 1.87 -1.98 32.37
N ARG A 2 1.07 -1.50 31.42
CA ARG A 2 0.30 -2.39 30.55
C ARG A 2 1.30 -3.00 29.58
N HIS A 3 1.54 -4.29 29.65
CA HIS A 3 2.14 -5.01 28.54
C HIS A 3 1.10 -4.96 27.43
N THR A 4 1.30 -4.10 26.44
CA THR A 4 0.68 -4.29 25.14
C THR A 4 1.25 -5.61 24.64
N GLU A 5 0.45 -6.68 24.71
CA GLU A 5 0.72 -7.92 24.00
C GLU A 5 1.27 -7.55 22.62
N PRO A 6 2.45 -8.02 22.24
CA PRO A 6 3.02 -7.64 20.96
C PRO A 6 2.06 -8.14 19.89
N GLY A 7 1.30 -7.22 19.29
CA GLY A 7 0.61 -7.49 18.04
C GLY A 7 1.65 -7.91 16.99
N LEU A 8 1.21 -8.33 15.81
CA LEU A 8 2.09 -8.82 14.74
C LEU A 8 3.37 -7.97 14.53
N ALA A 9 3.30 -6.66 14.77
CA ALA A 9 4.42 -5.71 14.72
C ALA A 9 5.59 -6.02 15.69
N GLY A 10 5.38 -6.76 16.78
CA GLY A 10 6.45 -7.17 17.69
C GLY A 10 7.12 -8.50 17.32
N LEU A 11 6.62 -9.20 16.29
CA LEU A 11 7.18 -10.46 15.78
C LEU A 11 8.25 -10.25 14.70
N VAL A 12 8.36 -9.02 14.18
CA VAL A 12 9.38 -8.60 13.20
C VAL A 12 10.03 -7.35 13.78
N GLY A 13 11.37 -7.24 13.75
CA GLY A 13 12.02 -6.00 14.20
C GLY A 13 11.50 -4.80 13.40
N GLU A 14 11.15 -3.69 14.05
CA GLU A 14 10.59 -2.51 13.37
C GLU A 14 11.47 -2.03 12.18
N ALA A 15 12.80 -2.15 12.35
CA ALA A 15 13.77 -1.85 11.32
C ALA A 15 13.72 -2.83 10.13
N GLU A 16 13.54 -4.12 10.39
CA GLU A 16 13.40 -5.16 9.35
C GLU A 16 12.09 -4.97 8.58
N ALA A 17 10.99 -4.69 9.29
CA ALA A 17 9.71 -4.39 8.68
C ALA A 17 9.77 -3.14 7.79
N SER A 18 10.45 -2.09 8.25
CA SER A 18 10.66 -0.86 7.48
C SER A 18 11.54 -1.08 6.24
N ALA A 19 12.63 -1.84 6.39
CA ALA A 19 13.52 -2.19 5.28
C ALA A 19 12.80 -3.05 4.23
N HIS A 20 12.01 -4.04 4.67
CA HIS A 20 11.19 -4.86 3.81
C HIS A 20 10.15 -4.01 3.05
N ALA A 21 9.43 -3.13 3.75
CA ALA A 21 8.46 -2.24 3.13
C ALA A 21 9.11 -1.31 2.08
N ALA A 22 10.29 -0.77 2.38
CA ALA A 22 11.04 0.07 1.45
C ALA A 22 11.47 -0.71 0.20
N ALA A 23 11.92 -1.97 0.37
CA ALA A 23 12.30 -2.84 -0.74
C ALA A 23 11.07 -3.22 -1.60
N LEU A 24 9.97 -3.66 -0.97
CA LEU A 24 8.74 -4.05 -1.66
C LEU A 24 8.15 -2.90 -2.48
N LEU A 25 8.10 -1.70 -1.92
CA LEU A 25 7.53 -0.52 -2.58
C LEU A 25 8.54 0.20 -3.49
N GLY A 26 9.82 -0.22 -3.49
CA GLY A 26 10.93 0.40 -4.22
C GLY A 26 10.61 0.74 -5.68
N PRO A 27 10.01 -0.17 -6.46
CA PRO A 27 9.65 0.10 -7.87
C PRO A 27 8.58 1.18 -8.09
N LEU A 28 7.82 1.55 -7.06
CA LEU A 28 6.71 2.51 -7.19
C LEU A 28 7.16 3.95 -6.97
N SER A 29 6.79 4.83 -7.90
CA SER A 29 6.92 6.28 -7.72
C SER A 29 6.00 6.80 -6.60
N PRO A 30 6.27 7.99 -6.02
CA PRO A 30 5.42 8.56 -4.97
C PRO A 30 3.94 8.64 -5.37
N THR A 31 3.64 9.07 -6.59
CA THR A 31 2.27 9.14 -7.12
C THR A 31 1.58 7.77 -7.20
N LEU A 32 2.31 6.71 -7.56
CA LEU A 32 1.76 5.36 -7.57
C LEU A 32 1.51 4.84 -6.15
N ARG A 33 2.41 5.12 -5.20
CA ARG A 33 2.23 4.78 -3.78
C ARG A 33 1.03 5.50 -3.17
N GLU A 34 0.85 6.78 -3.48
CA GLU A 34 -0.31 7.57 -3.06
C GLU A 34 -1.61 7.00 -3.65
N THR A 35 -1.62 6.69 -4.94
CA THR A 35 -2.79 6.12 -5.62
C THR A 35 -3.15 4.74 -5.04
N LEU A 36 -2.15 3.87 -4.82
CA LEU A 36 -2.33 2.56 -4.20
C LEU A 36 -2.88 2.67 -2.78
N ARG A 37 -2.35 3.59 -1.96
CA ARG A 37 -2.83 3.84 -0.60
C ARG A 37 -4.29 4.28 -0.58
N ALA A 38 -4.67 5.25 -1.41
CA ALA A 38 -6.05 5.72 -1.50
C ALA A 38 -6.99 4.59 -1.95
N TRP A 39 -6.56 3.79 -2.93
CA TRP A 39 -7.33 2.66 -3.43
C TRP A 39 -7.56 1.56 -2.39
N LEU A 40 -6.53 1.19 -1.64
CA LEU A 40 -6.65 0.22 -0.54
C LEU A 40 -7.52 0.77 0.60
N ALA A 41 -7.35 2.04 0.98
CA ALA A 41 -8.17 2.70 2.01
C ALA A 41 -9.66 2.77 1.65
N HIS A 42 -9.98 2.77 0.36
CA HIS A 42 -11.35 2.75 -0.15
C HIS A 42 -11.83 1.36 -0.61
N HIS A 43 -11.16 0.29 -0.14
CA HIS A 43 -11.50 -1.11 -0.41
C HIS A 43 -11.59 -1.45 -1.90
N GLY A 44 -10.70 -0.87 -2.69
CA GLY A 44 -10.61 -1.10 -4.13
C GLY A 44 -11.60 -0.32 -5.00
N SER A 45 -12.34 0.64 -4.43
CA SER A 45 -13.30 1.44 -5.18
C SER A 45 -12.59 2.45 -6.09
N TRP A 46 -12.78 2.32 -7.40
CA TRP A 46 -12.24 3.26 -8.39
C TRP A 46 -12.77 4.68 -8.18
N ASP A 47 -14.07 4.82 -8.00
CA ASP A 47 -14.72 6.14 -7.91
C ASP A 47 -14.40 6.87 -6.60
N ARG A 48 -14.42 6.16 -5.45
CA ARG A 48 -14.07 6.79 -4.17
C ARG A 48 -12.59 7.21 -4.13
N SER A 49 -11.71 6.39 -4.68
CA SER A 49 -10.29 6.72 -4.78
C SER A 49 -10.04 7.91 -5.70
N ALA A 50 -10.76 7.95 -6.83
CA ALA A 50 -10.68 9.05 -7.79
C ALA A 50 -11.14 10.36 -7.16
N ALA A 51 -12.26 10.34 -6.42
CA ALA A 51 -12.75 11.48 -5.66
C ALA A 51 -11.75 11.94 -4.59
N ALA A 52 -11.16 11.03 -3.83
CA ALA A 52 -10.16 11.35 -2.80
C ALA A 52 -8.88 11.96 -3.38
N LEU A 53 -8.46 11.55 -4.58
CA LEU A 53 -7.25 12.01 -5.25
C LEU A 53 -7.49 13.21 -6.19
N GLY A 54 -8.74 13.64 -6.40
CA GLY A 54 -9.08 14.70 -7.34
C GLY A 54 -8.75 14.35 -8.81
N VAL A 55 -8.81 13.07 -9.18
CA VAL A 55 -8.52 12.59 -10.55
C VAL A 55 -9.71 11.83 -11.14
N HIS A 56 -9.64 11.49 -12.43
CA HIS A 56 -10.64 10.65 -13.06
C HIS A 56 -10.46 9.15 -12.70
N ARG A 57 -11.54 8.38 -12.61
CA ARG A 57 -11.50 6.93 -12.26
C ARG A 57 -10.60 6.09 -13.16
N ASN A 58 -10.51 6.44 -14.45
CA ASN A 58 -9.63 5.73 -15.39
C ASN A 58 -8.15 5.96 -15.06
N THR A 59 -7.79 7.14 -14.55
CA THR A 59 -6.43 7.41 -14.08
C THR A 59 -6.07 6.51 -12.89
N VAL A 60 -7.00 6.31 -11.95
CA VAL A 60 -6.81 5.36 -10.85
C VAL A 60 -6.59 3.95 -11.39
N ARG A 61 -7.48 3.45 -12.26
CA ARG A 61 -7.35 2.11 -12.87
C ARG A 61 -6.00 1.90 -13.55
N GLN A 62 -5.57 2.86 -14.37
CA GLN A 62 -4.28 2.81 -15.07
C GLN A 62 -3.10 2.79 -14.10
N ARG A 63 -3.14 3.63 -13.05
CA ARG A 63 -2.07 3.67 -12.04
C ARG A 63 -2.01 2.40 -11.21
N ILE A 64 -3.15 1.83 -10.83
CA ILE A 64 -3.21 0.56 -10.09
C ILE A 64 -2.73 -0.60 -10.95
N ALA A 65 -3.14 -0.68 -12.22
CA ALA A 65 -2.62 -1.68 -13.16
C ALA A 65 -1.10 -1.54 -13.35
N ARG A 66 -0.60 -0.30 -13.44
CA ARG A 66 0.85 -0.04 -13.51
C ARG A 66 1.58 -0.46 -12.24
N ALA A 67 1.00 -0.21 -11.07
CA ALA A 67 1.57 -0.63 -9.79
C ALA A 67 1.64 -2.15 -9.68
N ALA A 68 0.56 -2.87 -10.02
CA ALA A 68 0.52 -4.33 -10.08
C ALA A 68 1.66 -4.90 -10.97
N ALA A 69 1.80 -4.36 -12.17
CA ALA A 69 2.84 -4.78 -13.11
C ALA A 69 4.27 -4.46 -12.64
N LEU A 70 4.48 -3.36 -11.93
CA LEU A 70 5.81 -3.00 -11.38
C LEU A 70 6.19 -3.84 -10.17
N LEU A 71 5.20 -4.26 -9.39
CA LEU A 71 5.39 -5.11 -8.22
C LEU A 71 5.44 -6.61 -8.59
N ASP A 72 5.01 -6.95 -9.81
CA ASP A 72 4.75 -8.33 -10.25
C ASP A 72 3.80 -9.07 -9.30
N ARG A 73 2.67 -8.43 -8.97
CA ARG A 73 1.69 -8.95 -8.01
C ARG A 73 0.26 -8.81 -8.51
N ASP A 74 -0.56 -9.79 -8.14
CA ASP A 74 -2.00 -9.74 -8.34
C ASP A 74 -2.67 -8.91 -7.26
N LEU A 75 -3.21 -7.75 -7.63
CA LEU A 75 -3.92 -6.87 -6.70
C LEU A 75 -5.38 -7.28 -6.50
N ASP A 76 -5.87 -8.37 -7.08
CA ASP A 76 -7.17 -8.95 -6.73
C ASP A 76 -7.07 -9.94 -5.54
N ASP A 77 -5.86 -10.38 -5.21
CA ASP A 77 -5.59 -11.22 -4.04
C ASP A 77 -5.67 -10.40 -2.73
N PRO A 78 -6.55 -10.78 -1.77
CA PRO A 78 -6.66 -10.10 -0.48
C PRO A 78 -5.39 -10.16 0.37
N ASP A 79 -4.59 -11.24 0.27
CA ASP A 79 -3.35 -11.38 1.04
C ASP A 79 -2.29 -10.40 0.53
N VAL A 80 -2.19 -10.24 -0.80
CA VAL A 80 -1.34 -9.22 -1.43
C VAL A 80 -1.77 -7.81 -1.03
N ARG A 81 -3.08 -7.52 -1.02
CA ARG A 81 -3.59 -6.21 -0.57
C ARG A 81 -3.22 -5.92 0.88
N MET A 82 -3.29 -6.92 1.75
CA MET A 82 -2.92 -6.79 3.16
C MET A 82 -1.43 -6.52 3.33
N GLU A 83 -0.57 -7.28 2.65
CA GLU A 83 0.89 -7.10 2.65
C GLU A 83 1.26 -5.68 2.20
N LEU A 84 0.66 -5.20 1.11
CA LEU A 84 0.91 -3.87 0.57
C LEU A 84 0.39 -2.76 1.48
N TRP A 85 -0.79 -2.94 2.10
CA TRP A 85 -1.29 -2.00 3.09
C TRP A 85 -0.31 -1.87 4.26
N PHE A 86 0.15 -3.01 4.79
CA PHE A 86 1.14 -3.03 5.87
C PHE A 86 2.42 -2.30 5.47
N ALA A 87 3.00 -2.62 4.30
CA ALA A 87 4.19 -1.94 3.80
C ALA A 87 4.00 -0.42 3.68
N LEU A 88 2.86 0.02 3.14
CA LEU A 88 2.54 1.45 3.01
C LEU A 88 2.40 2.16 4.36
N THR A 89 2.06 1.47 5.44
CA THR A 89 2.01 2.06 6.79
C THR A 89 3.37 2.17 7.46
N ARG A 90 4.41 1.50 6.95
CA ARG A 90 5.79 1.55 7.48
C ARG A 90 6.67 2.58 6.81
N THR A 91 6.27 3.10 5.63
CA THR A 91 6.99 4.18 4.95
C THR A 91 6.36 5.54 5.26
N PRO A 92 7.10 6.51 5.83
CA PRO A 92 6.62 7.88 6.02
C PRO A 92 6.15 8.49 4.70
N GLN A 93 5.13 9.36 4.75
CA GLN A 93 4.78 10.21 3.62
C GLN A 93 5.95 11.17 3.38
N ALA A 94 6.55 11.09 2.18
CA ALA A 94 7.50 12.09 1.71
C ALA A 94 6.77 13.38 1.34
#